data_AF-A0A941SNS8-F1
#
_entry.id   AF-A0A941SNS8-F1
#
_cell.length_a   1.000
_cell.length_b   1.000
_cell.length_c   1.000
_cell.angle_alpha   90.00
_cell.angle_beta   90.00
_cell.angle_gamma   90.00
#
_symmetry.space_group_name_H-M   'P 1'
#
loop_
_entity.id
_entity.type
_entity.pdbx_description
1 polymer ?
#
loop_
_entity_poly.entity_id
_entity_poly.type
_entity_poly.pdbx_seq_one_letter_code
_entity_poly.pdbx_strand_id
1 'polypeptide(L)'
;MAYLRLNTVNGNLTLGSVYRLFVVGWVLGFGIFFTAIALFIFVGAAITGEANINGVDVRDRAQVIAAFAPIVVVGPIIIFFQGFIFAGLMTFGVRIYRHWFPLTVESTTGYEKI
;
A
#
# COMPACT_ATOMS: atom_id res chain seq x y z
N MET A 1 -14.47 12.15 10.14
CA MET A 1 -13.51 11.02 10.01
C MET A 1 -14.22 9.87 9.31
N ALA A 2 -13.67 9.35 8.21
CA ALA A 2 -14.27 8.23 7.48
C ALA A 2 -13.75 6.91 8.07
N TYR A 3 -14.64 6.06 8.57
CA TYR A 3 -14.27 4.76 9.14
C TYR A 3 -14.38 3.65 8.09
N LEU A 4 -13.41 2.72 8.08
CA LEU A 4 -13.49 1.52 7.27
C LEU A 4 -14.53 0.56 7.87
N ARG A 5 -15.68 0.42 7.19
CA ARG A 5 -16.69 -0.58 7.58
C ARG A 5 -16.38 -1.92 6.91
N LEU A 6 -16.21 -2.95 7.73
CA LEU A 6 -16.03 -4.34 7.32
C LEU A 6 -17.34 -5.08 7.59
N ASN A 7 -17.91 -5.71 6.56
CA ASN A 7 -19.14 -6.49 6.68
C ASN A 7 -18.81 -7.93 7.02
N THR A 8 -19.49 -8.47 8.04
CA THR A 8 -19.41 -9.88 8.46
C THR A 8 -20.74 -10.57 8.17
N VAL A 9 -20.69 -11.82 7.69
CA VAL A 9 -21.86 -12.69 7.54
C VAL A 9 -21.54 -13.99 8.28
N ASN A 10 -22.41 -14.40 9.21
CA ASN A 10 -22.24 -15.59 10.05
C ASN A 10 -20.90 -15.63 10.80
N GLY A 11 -20.49 -14.50 11.39
CA GLY A 11 -19.21 -14.40 12.09
C GLY A 11 -17.99 -14.46 11.17
N ASN A 12 -18.14 -14.41 9.84
CA ASN A 12 -17.01 -14.44 8.90
C ASN A 12 -16.95 -13.12 8.12
N LEU A 13 -15.76 -12.52 7.99
CA LEU A 13 -15.59 -11.33 7.15
C LEU A 13 -16.02 -11.62 5.70
N THR A 14 -16.81 -10.78 5.06
CA THR A 14 -17.15 -10.97 3.64
C THR A 14 -15.88 -10.88 2.77
N LEU A 15 -15.81 -11.61 1.66
CA LEU A 15 -14.66 -11.57 0.73
C LEU A 15 -14.37 -10.15 0.25
N GLY A 16 -15.41 -9.33 0.00
CA GLY A 16 -15.24 -7.92 -0.35
C GLY A 16 -14.62 -7.08 0.78
N SER A 17 -14.91 -7.40 2.04
CA SER A 17 -14.29 -6.72 3.19
C SER A 17 -12.84 -7.14 3.37
N VAL A 18 -12.52 -8.42 3.15
CA VAL A 18 -11.14 -8.93 3.13
C VAL A 18 -10.32 -8.24 2.03
N TYR A 19 -10.88 -8.16 0.82
CA TYR A 19 -10.26 -7.46 -0.30
C TYR A 19 -9.98 -6.00 0.03
N ARG A 20 -11.00 -5.28 0.54
CA ARG A 20 -10.87 -3.88 0.92
C ARG A 20 -9.80 -3.68 2.00
N LEU A 21 -9.74 -4.58 2.98
CA LEU A 21 -8.72 -4.54 4.04
C LEU A 21 -7.32 -4.69 3.46
N PHE A 22 -7.10 -5.64 2.55
CA PHE A 22 -5.80 -5.82 1.89
C PHE A 22 -5.41 -4.63 1.02
N VAL A 23 -6.33 -4.08 0.21
CA VAL A 23 -6.05 -2.89 -0.61
C VAL A 23 -5.65 -1.71 0.26
N VAL A 24 -6.44 -1.41 1.30
CA VAL A 24 -6.17 -0.27 2.18
C VAL A 24 -4.86 -0.48 2.96
N GLY A 25 -4.63 -1.67 3.51
CA GLY A 25 -3.39 -2.00 4.20
C GLY A 25 -2.18 -1.89 3.29
N TRP A 26 -2.28 -2.35 2.04
CA TRP A 26 -1.21 -2.26 1.06
C TRP A 26 -0.89 -0.81 0.71
N VAL A 27 -1.90 -0.03 0.31
CA VAL A 27 -1.72 1.36 -0.10
C VAL A 27 -1.17 2.21 1.05
N LEU A 28 -1.62 1.99 2.28
CA LEU A 28 -1.09 2.72 3.43
C LEU A 28 0.33 2.27 3.78
N GLY A 29 0.58 0.97 3.88
CA GLY A 29 1.90 0.43 4.26
C GLY A 29 2.97 0.79 3.23
N PHE A 30 2.75 0.41 1.97
CA PHE A 30 3.69 0.73 0.89
C PHE A 30 3.68 2.22 0.53
N GLY A 31 2.55 2.91 0.63
CA GLY A 31 2.49 4.34 0.36
C GLY A 31 3.34 5.14 1.33
N ILE A 32 3.29 4.86 2.64
CA ILE A 32 4.14 5.52 3.64
C ILE A 32 5.61 5.20 3.38
N PHE A 33 5.94 3.92 3.21
CA PHE A 33 7.31 3.47 2.97
C PHE A 33 7.92 4.11 1.71
N PHE A 34 7.18 4.06 0.60
CA PHE A 34 7.60 4.67 -0.66
C PHE A 34 7.75 6.18 -0.54
N THR A 35 6.80 6.87 0.09
CA THR A 35 6.86 8.33 0.24
C THR A 35 8.11 8.74 1.01
N ALA A 36 8.46 8.04 2.09
CA ALA A 36 9.66 8.32 2.87
C ALA A 36 10.94 8.16 2.03
N ILE A 37 11.05 7.06 1.27
CA ILE A 37 12.22 6.80 0.41
C ILE A 37 12.29 7.80 -0.74
N ALA A 38 11.17 8.04 -1.42
CA ALA A 38 11.10 8.95 -2.55
C ALA A 38 11.47 10.38 -2.13
N LEU A 39 10.99 10.84 -0.97
CA LEU A 39 11.38 12.13 -0.40
C LEU A 39 12.87 12.19 -0.11
N PHE A 40 13.43 11.16 0.52
CA PHE A 40 14.86 11.15 0.83
C PHE A 40 15.74 11.27 -0.42
N ILE A 41 15.41 10.48 -1.46
CA ILE A 41 16.12 10.51 -2.74
C ILE A 41 15.93 11.85 -3.44
N PHE A 42 14.68 12.30 -3.57
CA PHE A 42 14.35 13.51 -4.33
C PHE A 42 14.89 14.78 -3.67
N VAL A 43 14.73 14.92 -2.35
CA VAL A 43 15.26 16.07 -1.60
C VAL A 43 16.79 16.02 -1.56
N GLY A 44 17.38 14.84 -1.34
CA GLY A 44 18.84 14.67 -1.38
C GLY A 44 19.41 15.13 -2.72
N ALA A 45 18.84 14.65 -3.82
CA ALA A 45 19.25 15.00 -5.18
C ALA A 45 19.02 16.49 -5.51
N ALA A 46 17.95 17.09 -5.00
CA ALA A 46 17.67 18.52 -5.18
C ALA A 46 18.66 19.42 -4.43
N ILE A 47 19.10 19.02 -3.22
CA ILE A 47 20.08 19.75 -2.42
C ILE A 47 21.47 19.67 -3.06
N THR A 48 21.92 18.46 -3.40
CA THR A 48 23.25 18.23 -3.97
C THR A 48 23.35 18.76 -5.40
N GLY A 49 22.28 18.65 -6.19
CA GLY A 49 22.31 18.96 -7.62
C GLY A 49 23.14 17.97 -8.43
N GLU A 50 23.52 16.85 -7.82
CA GLU A 50 24.34 15.80 -8.43
C GLU A 50 23.60 14.46 -8.30
N ALA A 51 23.51 13.72 -9.40
CA ALA A 51 22.99 12.36 -9.41
C ALA A 51 23.64 11.52 -10.52
N ASN A 52 23.83 10.23 -10.26
CA ASN A 52 24.18 9.27 -11.29
C ASN A 52 22.89 8.66 -11.86
N ILE A 53 22.63 8.92 -13.14
CA ILE A 53 21.45 8.44 -13.85
C ILE A 53 21.93 7.49 -14.95
N ASN A 54 21.61 6.20 -14.82
CA ASN A 54 22.02 5.16 -15.77
C ASN A 54 23.54 5.14 -16.07
N GLY A 55 24.37 5.41 -15.07
CA GLY A 55 25.84 5.44 -15.22
C GLY A 55 26.40 6.80 -15.66
N VAL A 56 25.56 7.79 -15.94
CA VAL A 56 25.97 9.15 -16.31
C VAL A 56 25.82 10.08 -15.10
N ASP A 57 26.92 10.75 -14.73
CA ASP A 57 26.87 11.79 -13.71
C ASP A 57 26.26 13.06 -14.29
N VAL A 58 25.14 13.48 -13.71
CA VAL A 58 24.48 14.75 -14.03
C VAL A 58 24.72 15.71 -12.87
N ARG A 59 25.22 16.91 -13.18
CA ARG A 59 25.57 17.95 -12.20
C ARG A 59 24.81 19.25 -12.48
N ASP A 60 23.51 19.12 -12.69
CA ASP A 60 22.59 20.24 -12.86
C ASP A 60 21.30 19.93 -12.09
N ARG A 61 20.92 20.84 -11.18
CA ARG A 61 19.75 20.65 -10.30
C ARG A 61 18.46 20.46 -11.08
N ALA A 62 18.25 21.23 -12.16
CA ALA A 62 17.02 21.16 -12.92
C ALA A 62 16.91 19.83 -13.67
N GLN A 63 18.01 19.37 -14.28
CA GLN A 63 18.07 18.06 -14.96
C GLN A 63 17.90 16.90 -13.98
N VAL A 64 18.55 16.96 -12.81
CA VAL A 64 18.42 15.92 -11.77
C VAL A 64 16.98 15.82 -11.28
N ILE A 65 16.33 16.95 -10.97
CA ILE A 65 14.92 16.98 -10.55
C ILE A 65 14.01 16.45 -11.66
N ALA A 66 14.22 16.86 -12.90
CA ALA A 66 13.44 16.39 -14.04
C ALA A 66 13.57 14.88 -14.25
N ALA A 67 14.75 14.31 -14.00
CA ALA A 67 14.98 12.87 -14.11
C ALA A 67 14.26 12.06 -13.03
N PHE A 68 14.09 12.59 -11.81
CA PHE A 68 13.37 11.91 -10.73
C PHE A 68 11.88 12.27 -10.65
N ALA A 69 11.41 13.30 -11.35
CA ALA A 69 9.98 13.66 -11.38
C ALA A 69 9.05 12.49 -11.77
N PRO A 70 9.39 11.62 -12.75
CA PRO A 70 8.56 10.47 -13.09
C PRO A 70 8.33 9.51 -11.92
N ILE A 71 9.33 9.23 -11.08
CA ILE A 71 9.15 8.27 -9.97
C ILE A 71 8.19 8.82 -8.92
N VAL A 72 8.21 10.14 -8.68
CA VAL A 72 7.30 10.81 -7.73
C VAL A 72 5.85 10.75 -8.19
N VAL A 73 5.61 10.87 -9.51
CA VAL A 73 4.26 10.86 -10.09
C VAL A 73 3.75 9.44 -10.33
N VAL A 74 4.58 8.58 -10.93
CA VAL A 74 4.18 7.24 -11.38
C VAL A 74 4.26 6.23 -10.24
N GLY A 75 5.17 6.39 -9.28
CA GLY A 75 5.34 5.48 -8.15
C GLY A 75 4.06 5.25 -7.33
N PRO A 76 3.33 6.31 -6.91
CA PRO A 76 2.06 6.14 -6.21
C PRO A 76 1.01 5.38 -7.03
N ILE A 77 0.97 5.62 -8.35
CA ILE A 77 0.06 4.93 -9.27
C ILE A 77 0.39 3.43 -9.31
N ILE A 78 1.67 3.07 -9.44
CA ILE A 78 2.13 1.67 -9.43
C ILE A 78 1.75 1.00 -8.11
N ILE A 79 1.98 1.64 -6.97
CA ILE A 79 1.65 1.09 -5.65
C ILE A 79 0.16 0.82 -5.52
N PHE A 80 -0.67 1.75 -6.02
CA PHE A 80 -2.11 1.57 -6.07
C PHE A 80 -2.47 0.32 -6.89
N PHE A 81 -2.03 0.21 -8.14
CA PHE A 81 -2.33 -0.96 -8.98
C PHE A 81 -1.81 -2.28 -8.39
N GLN A 82 -0.61 -2.28 -7.82
CA GLN A 82 -0.07 -3.45 -7.11
C GLN A 82 -0.99 -3.87 -5.95
N GLY A 83 -1.50 -2.90 -5.19
CA GLY A 83 -2.46 -3.16 -4.11
C GLY A 83 -3.71 -3.87 -4.61
N PHE A 84 -4.26 -3.48 -5.77
CA PHE A 84 -5.44 -4.14 -6.36
C PHE A 84 -5.14 -5.58 -6.78
N ILE A 85 -4.00 -5.80 -7.44
CA ILE A 85 -3.60 -7.13 -7.93
C ILE A 85 -3.32 -8.07 -6.76
N PHE A 86 -2.48 -7.65 -5.81
CA PHE A 86 -2.13 -8.48 -4.66
C PHE A 86 -3.31 -8.71 -3.72
N ALA A 87 -4.15 -7.70 -3.47
CA ALA A 87 -5.37 -7.91 -2.69
C ALA A 87 -6.30 -8.91 -3.38
N GLY A 88 -6.36 -8.90 -4.72
CA GLY A 88 -7.13 -9.88 -5.50
C GLY A 88 -6.60 -11.29 -5.28
N LEU A 89 -5.29 -11.50 -5.43
CA LEU A 89 -4.63 -12.78 -5.20
C LEU A 89 -4.80 -13.28 -3.75
N MET A 90 -4.60 -12.40 -2.77
CA MET A 90 -4.75 -12.74 -1.34
C MET A 90 -6.20 -13.08 -0.99
N THR A 91 -7.16 -12.32 -1.51
CA THR A 91 -8.59 -12.60 -1.31
C THR A 91 -9.00 -13.90 -1.97
N PHE A 92 -8.45 -14.20 -3.15
CA PHE A 92 -8.65 -15.49 -3.82
C PHE A 92 -8.07 -16.65 -2.98
N GLY A 93 -6.88 -16.48 -2.42
CA GLY A 93 -6.30 -17.42 -1.45
C GLY A 93 -7.19 -17.64 -0.23
N VAL A 94 -7.75 -16.58 0.36
CA VAL A 94 -8.72 -16.67 1.47
C VAL A 94 -9.99 -17.40 1.06
N ARG A 95 -10.48 -17.17 -0.17
CA ARG A 95 -11.64 -17.90 -0.71
C ARG A 95 -11.36 -19.39 -0.81
N ILE A 96 -10.20 -19.78 -1.35
CA ILE A 96 -9.79 -21.19 -1.42
C ILE A 96 -9.68 -21.74 0.00
N TYR A 97 -8.96 -21.07 0.89
CA TYR A 97 -8.75 -21.53 2.26
C TYR A 97 -10.08 -21.80 2.99
N ARG A 98 -11.06 -20.89 2.86
CA ARG A 98 -12.39 -21.06 3.45
C ARG A 98 -13.19 -22.23 2.91
N HIS A 99 -12.90 -22.67 1.69
CA HIS A 99 -13.56 -23.85 1.14
C HIS A 99 -13.15 -25.13 1.88
N TRP A 100 -11.93 -25.17 2.42
CA TRP A 100 -11.37 -26.34 3.10
C TRP A 100 -11.36 -26.20 4.63
N PHE A 101 -11.21 -24.98 5.17
CA PHE A 101 -11.13 -24.69 6.59
C PHE A 101 -11.98 -23.45 6.93
N PRO A 102 -13.22 -23.62 7.41
CA PRO A 102 -14.06 -22.49 7.79
C PRO A 102 -13.47 -21.78 9.02
N LEU A 103 -13.01 -20.54 8.83
CA LEU A 103 -12.54 -19.66 9.90
C LEU A 103 -13.72 -18.93 10.52
N THR A 104 -14.08 -19.27 11.76
CA THR A 104 -15.10 -18.55 12.55
C THR A 104 -14.44 -17.37 13.26
N VAL A 105 -14.96 -16.15 13.13
CA VAL A 105 -14.50 -15.01 13.95
C VAL A 105 -15.28 -15.00 15.25
N GLU A 106 -14.59 -15.16 16.37
CA GLU A 106 -15.16 -14.89 17.69
C GLU A 106 -15.07 -13.39 17.98
N SER A 107 -16.22 -12.78 18.28
CA SER A 107 -16.27 -11.43 18.82
C SER A 107 -16.19 -11.50 20.34
N THR A 108 -15.04 -11.16 20.91
CA THR A 108 -14.95 -10.90 22.35
C THR A 108 -15.73 -9.63 22.65
N THR A 109 -16.98 -9.81 23.10
CA THR A 109 -17.81 -8.71 23.58
C THR A 109 -17.32 -8.32 24.97
N GLY A 110 -16.19 -7.61 25.02
CA GLY A 110 -15.67 -6.99 26.25
C GLY A 110 -16.45 -5.72 26.58
N TYR A 111 -17.72 -5.87 26.95
CA TYR A 111 -18.43 -4.87 27.77
C TYR A 111 -18.51 -5.43 29.18
N GLU A 112 -17.41 -5.34 29.93
CA GLU A 112 -17.52 -5.37 31.39
C GLU A 112 -17.97 -3.96 31.80
N LYS A 113 -19.21 -3.87 32.27
CA LYS A 113 -19.77 -2.66 32.90
C LYS A 113 -18.90 -2.32 34.11
N ILE A 114 -18.34 -1.11 34.14
CA ILE A 114 -18.16 -0.32 35.36
C ILE A 114 -18.52 1.13 35.02
#